data_AF-C1AY08-F1
#
_entry.id   AF-C1AY08-F1
#
_cell.length_a   1.000
_cell.length_b   1.000
_cell.length_c   1.000
_cell.angle_alpha   90.00
_cell.angle_beta   90.00
_cell.angle_gamma   90.00
#
_symmetry.space_group_name_H-M   'P 1'
#
loop_
_entity.id
_entity.type
_entity.pdbx_description
1 polymer ?
#
loop_
_entity_poly.entity_id
_entity_poly.type
_entity_poly.pdbx_seq_one_letter_code
_entity_poly.pdbx_strand_id
1 'polypeptide(L)'
;MGTHPSPHCPRSTAAERRRDAVRDVLGVTGEQAAITPDVRYGRSWTRDGVAGRELTWAAGDGGPDTAAWLLRPDRPAGTATRPAVLLMHAHDGVKFYGKKKVADGPDGIPPGVAELRARGYDGLAVATGLVQAGFVVLVHDVFPWGSRRVPWPELPDRARSAGFTACPPGSDTPEVRRRRYEAAAREHENGLAKAATLTGTSLAAKVVAEDLRALNVLLATEGVDPNRVAAAGFSGGGARVAHLLACSTRPRAGVITAMMSTFADVADGKADDTTWLMITPGLPAVCDWPDVAACAAPRPLLVQFARDDSHFGLRGMQDSESLLRRAYDGSGELTTQWFAGGHRFSADMQAEAADWIRRNVQPITLDRTL
;
A
#
# COMPACT_ATOMS: atom_id res chain seq x y z
N MET A 1 -40.25 20.18 -14.08
CA MET A 1 -38.99 19.69 -14.68
C MET A 1 -38.89 18.22 -14.31
N GLY A 2 -39.11 17.35 -15.30
CA GLY A 2 -39.64 16.00 -15.11
C GLY A 2 -38.63 14.97 -14.59
N THR A 3 -39.08 14.19 -13.62
CA THR A 3 -38.50 12.91 -13.21
C THR A 3 -39.18 11.79 -14.01
N HIS A 4 -38.81 11.61 -15.28
CA HIS A 4 -39.15 10.39 -16.02
C HIS A 4 -37.94 9.44 -16.02
N PRO A 5 -38.12 8.16 -15.65
CA PRO A 5 -37.07 7.16 -15.74
C PRO A 5 -36.83 6.81 -17.22
N SER A 6 -35.74 7.33 -17.80
CA SER A 6 -35.31 6.92 -19.14
C SER A 6 -34.61 5.56 -19.07
N PRO A 7 -35.00 4.55 -19.87
CA PRO A 7 -34.36 3.23 -19.91
C PRO A 7 -32.94 3.24 -20.48
N HIS A 8 -32.44 4.40 -20.92
CA HIS A 8 -31.12 4.57 -21.53
C HIS A 8 -30.13 5.38 -20.69
N CYS A 9 -30.48 5.72 -19.44
CA CYS A 9 -29.48 6.24 -18.51
C CYS A 9 -28.74 5.05 -17.87
N PRO A 10 -27.42 4.86 -18.10
CA PRO A 10 -26.69 3.79 -17.45
C PRO A 10 -26.82 3.96 -15.94
N ARG A 11 -27.55 3.05 -15.29
CA ARG A 11 -27.63 3.02 -13.83
C ARG A 11 -26.27 2.61 -13.32
N SER A 12 -25.76 3.32 -12.31
CA SER A 12 -24.53 2.89 -11.64
C SER A 12 -24.69 1.46 -11.13
N THR A 13 -23.66 0.65 -11.30
CA THR A 13 -23.57 -0.68 -10.72
C THR A 13 -23.43 -0.58 -9.19
N ALA A 14 -23.68 -1.68 -8.48
CA ALA A 14 -23.44 -1.72 -7.03
C ALA A 14 -21.97 -1.43 -6.68
N ALA A 15 -21.04 -1.89 -7.53
CA ALA A 15 -19.61 -1.62 -7.39
C ALA A 15 -19.27 -0.14 -7.59
N GLU A 16 -19.90 0.54 -8.54
CA GLU A 16 -19.71 1.98 -8.77
C GLU A 16 -20.24 2.81 -7.60
N ARG A 17 -21.45 2.53 -7.10
CA ARG A 17 -21.99 3.23 -5.91
C ARG A 17 -21.10 3.04 -4.67
N ARG A 18 -20.59 1.82 -4.47
CA ARG A 18 -19.67 1.52 -3.37
C ARG A 18 -18.38 2.32 -3.52
N ARG A 19 -17.82 2.34 -4.73
CA ARG A 19 -16.61 3.10 -5.03
C ARG A 19 -16.80 4.59 -4.76
N ASP A 20 -17.91 5.17 -5.19
CA ASP A 20 -18.21 6.59 -4.98
C ASP A 20 -18.31 6.90 -3.49
N ALA A 21 -19.06 6.10 -2.71
CA ALA A 21 -19.16 6.26 -1.26
C ALA A 21 -17.80 6.18 -0.54
N VAL A 22 -16.95 5.22 -0.93
CA VAL A 22 -15.60 5.08 -0.36
C VAL A 22 -14.72 6.27 -0.73
N ARG A 23 -14.76 6.72 -1.99
CA ARG A 23 -13.97 7.87 -2.47
C ARG A 23 -14.40 9.17 -1.80
N ASP A 24 -15.69 9.36 -1.58
CA ASP A 24 -16.25 10.53 -0.90
C ASP A 24 -15.78 10.60 0.55
N VAL A 25 -15.81 9.47 1.28
CA VAL A 25 -15.28 9.40 2.65
C VAL A 25 -13.77 9.65 2.70
N LEU A 26 -13.01 9.12 1.73
CA LEU A 26 -11.58 9.37 1.62
C LEU A 26 -11.26 10.79 1.10
N GLY A 27 -12.25 11.56 0.64
CA GLY A 27 -12.05 12.90 0.11
C GLY A 27 -11.15 12.96 -1.13
N VAL A 28 -11.13 11.90 -1.94
CA VAL A 28 -10.24 11.79 -3.12
C VAL A 28 -11.00 12.14 -4.40
N THR A 29 -10.66 13.29 -4.98
CA THR A 29 -11.25 13.75 -6.25
C THR A 29 -10.58 13.10 -7.46
N GLY A 30 -11.28 13.10 -8.61
CA GLY A 30 -10.70 12.64 -9.87
C GLY A 30 -9.49 13.47 -10.32
N GLU A 31 -9.50 14.77 -10.03
CA GLU A 31 -8.38 15.67 -10.31
C GLU A 31 -7.15 15.28 -9.48
N GLN A 32 -7.30 15.07 -8.17
CA GLN A 32 -6.19 14.62 -7.31
C GLN A 32 -5.61 13.28 -7.78
N ALA A 33 -6.46 12.36 -8.23
CA ALA A 33 -6.05 11.07 -8.75
C ALA A 33 -5.27 11.14 -10.09
N ALA A 34 -5.43 12.22 -10.86
CA ALA A 34 -4.80 12.40 -12.17
C ALA A 34 -3.42 13.10 -12.12
N ILE A 35 -3.02 13.64 -10.96
CA ILE A 35 -1.78 14.40 -10.82
C ILE A 35 -0.57 13.48 -11.03
N THR A 36 0.22 13.77 -12.07
CA THR A 36 1.57 13.22 -12.24
C THR A 36 2.56 14.26 -11.75
N PRO A 37 3.32 14.01 -10.67
CA PRO A 37 4.25 15.00 -10.14
C PRO A 37 5.53 15.07 -10.99
N ASP A 38 6.22 16.20 -10.92
CA ASP A 38 7.56 16.35 -11.51
C ASP A 38 8.58 15.51 -10.72
N VAL A 39 9.21 14.56 -11.41
CA VAL A 39 10.14 13.62 -10.80
C VAL A 39 11.58 14.11 -10.97
N ARG A 40 12.27 14.24 -9.84
CA ARG A 40 13.72 14.44 -9.79
C ARG A 40 14.41 13.09 -9.63
N TYR A 41 15.38 12.80 -10.49
CA TYR A 41 16.14 11.56 -10.47
C TYR A 41 17.45 11.72 -9.71
N GLY A 42 17.74 10.79 -8.80
CA GLY A 42 18.97 10.72 -8.03
C GLY A 42 19.91 9.61 -8.53
N ARG A 43 20.61 8.98 -7.59
CA ARG A 43 21.65 7.98 -7.88
C ARG A 43 21.08 6.75 -8.57
N SER A 44 21.92 6.08 -9.36
CA SER A 44 21.68 4.75 -9.91
C SER A 44 22.63 3.75 -9.30
N TRP A 45 22.20 2.50 -9.19
CA TRP A 45 23.03 1.39 -8.70
C TRP A 45 22.60 0.08 -9.36
N THR A 46 23.51 -0.90 -9.32
CA THR A 46 23.23 -2.28 -9.70
C THR A 46 23.69 -3.20 -8.57
N ARG A 47 22.84 -4.15 -8.17
CA ARG A 47 23.17 -5.19 -7.19
C ARG A 47 22.35 -6.44 -7.48
N ASP A 48 22.98 -7.61 -7.52
CA ASP A 48 22.32 -8.92 -7.64
C ASP A 48 21.31 -9.01 -8.80
N GLY A 49 21.68 -8.46 -9.97
CA GLY A 49 20.82 -8.45 -11.16
C GLY A 49 19.65 -7.46 -11.10
N VAL A 50 19.64 -6.54 -10.12
CA VAL A 50 18.67 -5.46 -9.97
C VAL A 50 19.35 -4.11 -10.25
N ALA A 51 18.87 -3.40 -11.27
CA ALA A 51 19.20 -2.02 -11.54
C ALA A 51 18.21 -1.09 -10.83
N GLY A 52 18.70 -0.20 -9.96
CA GLY A 52 17.91 0.74 -9.18
C GLY A 52 18.19 2.19 -9.54
N ARG A 53 17.18 3.04 -9.33
CA ARG A 53 17.29 4.50 -9.44
C ARG A 53 16.49 5.20 -8.34
N GLU A 54 17.09 6.23 -7.74
CA GLU A 54 16.41 7.08 -6.77
C GLU A 54 15.49 8.07 -7.49
N LEU A 55 14.27 8.20 -6.99
CA LEU A 55 13.29 9.19 -7.45
C LEU A 55 12.85 10.03 -6.25
N THR A 56 12.61 11.31 -6.48
CA THR A 56 12.01 12.22 -5.50
C THR A 56 11.01 13.15 -6.17
N TRP A 57 9.91 13.46 -5.49
CA TRP A 57 8.91 14.40 -5.97
C TRP A 57 8.16 15.08 -4.81
N ALA A 58 7.53 16.21 -5.08
CA ALA A 58 6.71 16.91 -4.10
C ALA A 58 5.43 16.10 -3.79
N ALA A 59 5.13 15.90 -2.51
CA ALA A 59 3.91 15.22 -2.07
C ALA A 59 2.63 16.06 -2.29
N GLY A 60 2.77 17.36 -2.55
CA GLY A 60 1.67 18.28 -2.83
C GLY A 60 0.94 18.81 -1.60
N ASP A 61 1.52 18.65 -0.41
CA ASP A 61 0.96 19.15 0.87
C ASP A 61 1.86 20.16 1.59
N GLY A 62 2.92 20.64 0.92
CA GLY A 62 3.91 21.56 1.47
C GLY A 62 4.90 20.91 2.47
N GLY A 63 4.75 19.61 2.75
CA GLY A 63 5.70 18.86 3.59
C GLY A 63 6.92 18.35 2.81
N PRO A 64 7.74 17.47 3.43
CA PRO A 64 8.94 16.90 2.81
C PRO A 64 8.67 16.17 1.48
N ASP A 65 9.63 16.12 0.58
CA ASP A 65 9.43 15.36 -0.66
C ASP A 65 9.27 13.83 -0.41
N THR A 66 8.43 13.21 -1.23
CA THR A 66 8.33 11.76 -1.31
C THR A 66 9.58 11.24 -2.00
N ALA A 67 10.28 10.30 -1.36
CA ALA A 67 11.40 9.60 -1.94
C ALA A 67 11.01 8.16 -2.28
N ALA A 68 11.41 7.70 -3.46
CA ALA A 68 11.09 6.38 -3.99
C ALA A 68 12.31 5.72 -4.65
N TRP A 69 12.20 4.42 -4.88
CA TRP A 69 13.14 3.65 -5.67
C TRP A 69 12.41 2.97 -6.82
N LEU A 70 12.93 3.19 -8.02
CA LEU A 70 12.52 2.48 -9.22
C LEU A 70 13.54 1.37 -9.48
N LEU A 71 13.08 0.13 -9.44
CA LEU A 71 13.91 -1.07 -9.59
C LEU A 71 13.51 -1.83 -10.85
N ARG A 72 14.50 -2.38 -11.55
CA ARG A 72 14.32 -3.09 -12.81
C ARG A 72 15.28 -4.26 -12.92
N PRO A 73 14.97 -5.28 -13.73
CA PRO A 73 15.95 -6.29 -14.08
C PRO A 73 17.16 -5.63 -14.76
N ASP A 74 18.36 -5.93 -14.29
CA ASP A 74 19.64 -5.49 -14.88
C ASP A 74 19.97 -6.31 -16.13
N ARG A 75 19.09 -6.17 -17.12
CA ARG A 75 19.27 -6.72 -18.45
C ARG A 75 18.56 -5.80 -19.43
N PRO A 76 19.04 -5.68 -20.67
CA PRO A 76 18.36 -4.90 -21.68
C PRO A 76 16.88 -5.29 -21.72
N ALA A 77 16.00 -4.31 -21.54
CA ALA A 77 14.69 -4.45 -22.15
C ALA A 77 15.02 -4.47 -23.64
N GLY A 78 14.60 -5.49 -24.39
CA GLY A 78 14.59 -5.34 -25.84
C GLY A 78 13.64 -4.19 -26.23
N THR A 79 12.98 -4.31 -27.36
CA THR A 79 11.94 -3.34 -27.74
C THR A 79 10.63 -3.50 -26.95
N ALA A 80 10.51 -4.52 -26.10
CA ALA A 80 9.28 -4.82 -25.36
C ALA A 80 9.18 -4.05 -24.04
N THR A 81 8.02 -3.43 -23.81
CA THR A 81 7.61 -2.88 -22.53
C THR A 81 7.43 -3.99 -21.48
N ARG A 82 7.66 -3.66 -20.20
CA ARG A 82 7.63 -4.60 -19.08
C ARG A 82 6.37 -4.40 -18.22
N PRO A 83 5.82 -5.49 -17.65
CA PRO A 83 4.83 -5.36 -16.60
C PRO A 83 5.46 -4.71 -15.37
N ALA A 84 4.65 -4.05 -14.56
CA ALA A 84 5.15 -3.34 -13.39
C ALA A 84 4.30 -3.56 -12.13
N VAL A 85 4.93 -3.36 -10.98
CA VAL A 85 4.29 -3.44 -9.68
C VAL A 85 4.56 -2.16 -8.90
N LEU A 86 3.49 -1.52 -8.43
CA LEU A 86 3.57 -0.53 -7.37
C LEU A 86 3.55 -1.29 -6.04
N LEU A 87 4.70 -1.40 -5.39
CA LEU A 87 4.85 -2.12 -4.13
C LEU A 87 4.75 -1.15 -2.95
N MET A 88 3.79 -1.39 -2.07
CA MET A 88 3.48 -0.54 -0.93
C MET A 88 4.02 -1.15 0.37
N HIS A 89 4.91 -0.43 1.05
CA HIS A 89 5.45 -0.87 2.34
C HIS A 89 4.36 -0.89 3.42
N ALA A 90 4.53 -1.79 4.40
CA ALA A 90 3.62 -1.96 5.54
C ALA A 90 3.73 -0.84 6.60
N HIS A 91 2.93 -0.94 7.65
CA HIS A 91 3.02 -0.14 8.87
C HIS A 91 4.19 -0.63 9.75
N ASP A 92 4.26 -1.94 10.03
CA ASP A 92 5.29 -2.67 10.80
C ASP A 92 5.60 -2.15 12.22
N GLY A 93 4.87 -1.14 12.70
CA GLY A 93 5.27 -0.39 13.89
C GLY A 93 6.58 0.38 13.70
N VAL A 94 6.96 0.63 12.44
CA VAL A 94 8.20 1.30 12.07
C VAL A 94 7.89 2.40 11.05
N LYS A 95 7.82 3.63 11.53
CA LYS A 95 7.62 4.89 10.78
C LYS A 95 8.93 5.52 10.33
N PHE A 96 10.05 5.25 11.01
CA PHE A 96 11.34 5.82 10.64
C PHE A 96 11.76 5.40 9.22
N TYR A 97 11.34 4.22 8.77
CA TYR A 97 11.54 3.69 7.43
C TYR A 97 10.22 3.46 6.69
N GLY A 98 10.19 3.76 5.38
CA GLY A 98 9.14 3.32 4.46
C GLY A 98 9.67 2.27 3.48
N LYS A 99 10.00 2.66 2.25
CA LYS A 99 10.48 1.81 1.15
C LYS A 99 11.65 0.89 1.52
N LYS A 100 12.54 1.35 2.40
CA LYS A 100 13.69 0.59 2.92
C LYS A 100 13.30 -0.74 3.55
N LYS A 101 12.08 -0.85 4.07
CA LYS A 101 11.57 -2.08 4.70
C LYS A 101 11.45 -3.23 3.70
N VAL A 102 11.09 -2.93 2.45
CA VAL A 102 10.72 -3.93 1.43
C VAL A 102 11.62 -3.94 0.20
N ALA A 103 12.60 -3.03 0.11
CA ALA A 103 13.51 -2.89 -1.02
C ALA A 103 14.94 -2.59 -0.58
N ASP A 104 15.91 -2.92 -1.43
CA ASP A 104 17.32 -2.60 -1.21
C ASP A 104 17.74 -1.36 -1.98
N GLY A 105 18.46 -0.47 -1.29
CA GLY A 105 18.96 0.78 -1.83
C GLY A 105 20.48 0.77 -2.07
N PRO A 106 21.02 1.89 -2.58
CA PRO A 106 22.44 2.03 -2.86
C PRO A 106 23.29 1.90 -1.58
N ASP A 107 22.79 2.39 -0.44
CA ASP A 107 23.52 2.46 0.84
C ASP A 107 23.45 1.16 1.69
N GLY A 108 22.94 0.06 1.12
CA GLY A 108 22.78 -1.21 1.83
C GLY A 108 21.58 -1.24 2.79
N ILE A 109 21.57 -2.24 3.68
CA ILE A 109 20.47 -2.45 4.65
C ILE A 109 20.72 -1.58 5.89
N PRO A 110 19.84 -0.62 6.21
CA PRO A 110 20.05 0.26 7.36
C PRO A 110 19.75 -0.45 8.70
N PRO A 111 20.24 0.08 9.83
CA PRO A 111 20.05 -0.52 11.15
C PRO A 111 18.58 -0.86 11.47
N GLY A 112 18.35 -2.06 11.98
CA GLY A 112 17.03 -2.59 12.34
C GLY A 112 16.20 -3.15 11.18
N VAL A 113 16.54 -2.87 9.90
CA VAL A 113 15.76 -3.40 8.77
C VAL A 113 15.99 -4.88 8.54
N ALA A 114 17.20 -5.40 8.76
CA ALA A 114 17.47 -6.84 8.64
C ALA A 114 16.61 -7.67 9.62
N GLU A 115 16.54 -7.23 10.89
CA GLU A 115 15.70 -7.84 11.92
C GLU A 115 14.20 -7.71 11.56
N LEU A 116 13.79 -6.53 11.08
CA LEU A 116 12.41 -6.30 10.60
C LEU A 116 12.03 -7.25 9.46
N ARG A 117 12.95 -7.52 8.53
CA ARG A 117 12.73 -8.47 7.44
C ARG A 117 12.71 -9.90 7.93
N ALA A 118 13.61 -10.30 8.83
CA ALA A 118 13.62 -11.64 9.39
C ALA A 118 12.29 -11.99 10.11
N ARG A 119 11.68 -11.02 10.80
CA ARG A 119 10.40 -11.24 11.50
C ARG A 119 9.15 -11.19 10.59
N GLY A 120 9.19 -10.47 9.47
CA GLY A 120 7.98 -10.15 8.71
C GLY A 120 8.01 -10.57 7.24
N TYR A 121 9.18 -10.83 6.68
CA TYR A 121 9.41 -10.99 5.24
C TYR A 121 10.40 -12.13 4.95
N ASP A 122 10.65 -13.02 5.92
CA ASP A 122 11.67 -14.10 5.87
C ASP A 122 13.08 -13.63 5.48
N GLY A 123 13.44 -12.42 5.90
CA GLY A 123 14.75 -11.82 5.61
C GLY A 123 14.87 -11.23 4.21
N LEU A 124 13.83 -11.33 3.38
CA LEU A 124 13.86 -10.94 1.98
C LEU A 124 13.51 -9.47 1.76
N ALA A 125 14.10 -8.88 0.72
CA ALA A 125 13.59 -7.68 0.10
C ALA A 125 12.52 -8.08 -0.94
N VAL A 126 11.25 -7.89 -0.62
CA VAL A 126 10.10 -8.22 -1.50
C VAL A 126 10.29 -7.65 -2.91
N ALA A 127 10.77 -6.40 -3.01
CA ALA A 127 10.98 -5.74 -4.30
C ALA A 127 12.00 -6.47 -5.17
N THR A 128 13.04 -7.06 -4.58
CA THR A 128 14.05 -7.87 -5.29
C THR A 128 13.42 -9.11 -5.89
N GLY A 129 12.59 -9.84 -5.13
CA GLY A 129 11.87 -11.01 -5.64
C GLY A 129 10.95 -10.68 -6.82
N LEU A 130 10.23 -9.55 -6.75
CA LEU A 130 9.40 -9.07 -7.86
C LEU A 130 10.24 -8.67 -9.10
N VAL A 131 11.39 -8.02 -8.92
CA VAL A 131 12.29 -7.72 -10.04
C VAL A 131 12.81 -9.00 -10.68
N GLN A 132 13.22 -9.99 -9.88
CA GLN A 132 13.67 -11.30 -10.37
C GLN A 132 12.55 -12.05 -11.11
N ALA A 133 11.29 -11.86 -10.71
CA ALA A 133 10.11 -12.35 -11.42
C ALA A 133 9.82 -11.61 -12.75
N GLY A 134 10.59 -10.56 -13.09
CA GLY A 134 10.56 -9.86 -14.37
C GLY A 134 9.84 -8.51 -14.35
N PHE A 135 9.43 -8.00 -13.19
CA PHE A 135 8.69 -6.75 -13.08
C PHE A 135 9.61 -5.53 -12.98
N VAL A 136 9.13 -4.39 -13.51
CA VAL A 136 9.57 -3.07 -13.03
C VAL A 136 8.86 -2.80 -11.71
N VAL A 137 9.59 -2.39 -10.67
CA VAL A 137 9.00 -2.16 -9.34
C VAL A 137 9.24 -0.73 -8.91
N LEU A 138 8.17 -0.02 -8.53
CA LEU A 138 8.28 1.25 -7.83
C LEU A 138 7.91 1.06 -6.37
N VAL A 139 8.78 1.51 -5.47
CA VAL A 139 8.54 1.52 -4.02
C VAL A 139 8.74 2.94 -3.50
N HIS A 140 7.72 3.53 -2.90
CA HIS A 140 7.76 4.91 -2.39
C HIS A 140 7.46 4.99 -0.90
N ASP A 141 8.06 5.97 -0.24
CA ASP A 141 7.63 6.41 1.09
C ASP A 141 6.28 7.15 0.99
N VAL A 142 5.46 7.07 2.03
CA VAL A 142 4.21 7.85 2.16
C VAL A 142 4.11 8.45 3.54
N PHE A 143 3.38 9.55 3.70
CA PHE A 143 3.19 10.16 5.02
C PHE A 143 2.56 9.18 6.05
N PRO A 144 3.08 9.06 7.30
CA PRO A 144 4.25 9.71 7.89
C PRO A 144 5.45 8.73 8.03
N TRP A 145 5.76 7.97 6.98
CA TRP A 145 6.88 7.01 6.92
C TRP A 145 8.08 7.54 6.13
N GLY A 146 9.27 7.07 6.50
CA GLY A 146 10.47 7.24 5.67
C GLY A 146 10.82 8.71 5.43
N SER A 147 10.94 9.13 4.17
CA SER A 147 11.19 10.54 3.82
C SER A 147 10.04 11.47 4.16
N ARG A 148 8.82 10.93 4.31
CA ARG A 148 7.59 11.66 4.60
C ARG A 148 7.24 11.68 6.08
N ARG A 149 8.15 11.21 6.93
CA ARG A 149 8.00 11.22 8.38
C ARG A 149 8.00 12.66 8.91
N VAL A 150 7.30 12.88 10.03
CA VAL A 150 7.37 14.18 10.72
C VAL A 150 8.78 14.36 11.30
N PRO A 151 9.51 15.43 10.95
CA PRO A 151 10.84 15.67 11.51
C PRO A 151 10.79 15.75 13.04
N TRP A 152 11.83 15.23 13.72
CA TRP A 152 11.86 15.19 15.19
C TRP A 152 11.60 16.56 15.86
N PRO A 153 12.18 17.69 15.39
CA PRO A 153 11.90 19.00 15.97
C PRO A 153 10.44 19.46 15.84
N GLU A 154 9.69 18.90 14.89
CA GLU A 154 8.29 19.24 14.61
C GLU A 154 7.30 18.35 15.39
N LEU A 155 7.76 17.25 15.98
CA LEU A 155 6.92 16.40 16.83
C LEU A 155 6.47 17.19 18.07
N PRO A 156 5.20 17.10 18.50
CA PRO A 156 4.73 17.78 19.71
C PRO A 156 5.43 17.25 20.97
N ASP A 157 5.49 18.07 22.03
CA ASP A 157 6.17 17.71 23.29
C ASP A 157 5.72 16.36 23.85
N ARG A 158 4.41 16.10 23.82
CA ARG A 158 3.85 14.82 24.29
C ARG A 158 4.45 13.62 23.55
N ALA A 159 4.64 13.72 22.23
CA ALA A 159 5.25 12.67 21.43
C ALA A 159 6.74 12.55 21.73
N ARG A 160 7.48 13.67 21.80
CA ARG A 160 8.90 13.65 22.16
C ARG A 160 9.14 13.04 23.54
N SER A 161 8.29 13.36 24.52
CA SER A 161 8.31 12.76 25.86
C SER A 161 8.10 11.25 25.81
N ALA A 162 7.14 10.75 25.03
CA ALA A 162 6.98 9.30 24.83
C ALA A 162 8.25 8.66 24.24
N GLY A 163 8.90 9.34 23.30
CA GLY A 163 10.21 8.94 22.78
C GLY A 163 11.28 8.83 23.86
N PHE A 164 11.46 9.88 24.68
CA PHE A 164 12.45 9.89 25.76
C PHE A 164 12.12 8.92 26.90
N THR A 165 10.85 8.64 27.18
CA THR A 165 10.46 7.60 28.14
C THR A 165 10.87 6.21 27.64
N ALA A 166 10.63 5.90 26.37
CA ALA A 166 10.99 4.61 25.79
C ALA A 166 12.51 4.45 25.61
N CYS A 167 13.22 5.55 25.34
CA CYS A 167 14.66 5.58 25.10
C CYS A 167 15.28 6.81 25.80
N PRO A 168 15.61 6.71 27.10
CA PRO A 168 16.15 7.81 27.89
C PRO A 168 17.40 8.45 27.26
N PRO A 169 17.72 9.71 27.61
CA PRO A 169 18.98 10.34 27.23
C PRO A 169 20.18 9.47 27.65
N GLY A 170 21.16 9.34 26.75
CA GLY A 170 22.27 8.40 26.89
C GLY A 170 23.03 8.25 25.57
N SER A 171 23.35 7.02 25.18
CA SER A 171 24.02 6.74 23.90
C SER A 171 23.17 7.17 22.70
N ASP A 172 23.71 8.02 21.83
CA ASP A 172 23.03 8.48 20.61
C ASP A 172 23.45 7.66 19.39
N THR A 173 23.15 6.36 19.42
CA THR A 173 23.41 5.47 18.27
C THR A 173 22.26 5.57 17.25
N PRO A 174 22.49 5.21 15.97
CA PRO A 174 21.41 5.17 14.98
C PRO A 174 20.19 4.33 15.43
N GLU A 175 20.44 3.21 16.12
CA GLU A 175 19.37 2.33 16.62
C GLU A 175 18.58 2.96 17.76
N VAL A 176 19.25 3.66 18.69
CA VAL A 176 18.57 4.41 19.76
C VAL A 176 17.73 5.55 19.18
N ARG A 177 18.27 6.31 18.22
CA ARG A 177 17.51 7.38 17.54
C ARG A 177 16.27 6.83 16.84
N ARG A 178 16.41 5.68 16.16
CA ARG A 178 15.28 5.00 15.52
C ARG A 178 14.22 4.59 16.54
N ARG A 179 14.59 3.84 17.59
CA ARG A 179 13.63 3.39 18.62
C ARG A 179 12.94 4.55 19.33
N ARG A 180 13.69 5.60 19.65
CA ARG A 180 13.16 6.84 20.23
C ARG A 180 12.13 7.49 19.30
N TYR A 181 12.45 7.58 18.01
CA TYR A 181 11.51 8.09 17.01
C TYR A 181 10.24 7.24 16.92
N GLU A 182 10.35 5.90 16.93
CA GLU A 182 9.16 5.04 16.82
C GLU A 182 8.17 5.22 17.98
N ALA A 183 8.67 5.31 19.21
CA ALA A 183 7.81 5.56 20.37
C ALA A 183 7.12 6.93 20.25
N ALA A 184 7.83 7.96 19.82
CA ALA A 184 7.25 9.27 19.58
C ALA A 184 6.23 9.27 18.42
N ALA A 185 6.53 8.58 17.32
CA ALA A 185 5.67 8.52 16.15
C ALA A 185 4.39 7.71 16.39
N ARG A 186 4.45 6.64 17.22
CA ARG A 186 3.27 5.90 17.68
C ARG A 186 2.34 6.80 18.48
N GLU A 187 2.86 7.55 19.45
CA GLU A 187 2.06 8.51 20.21
C GLU A 187 1.47 9.60 19.31
N HIS A 188 2.26 10.11 18.37
CA HIS A 188 1.86 11.22 17.52
C HIS A 188 0.79 10.87 16.49
N GLU A 189 0.62 9.61 16.09
CA GLU A 189 -0.38 9.22 15.09
C GLU A 189 -1.81 9.65 15.49
N ASN A 190 -2.14 9.59 16.78
CA ASN A 190 -3.40 10.11 17.31
C ASN A 190 -3.57 11.62 17.07
N GLY A 191 -2.49 12.39 17.22
CA GLY A 191 -2.48 13.82 16.92
C GLY A 191 -2.65 14.10 15.44
N LEU A 192 -1.98 13.33 14.58
CA LEU A 192 -2.13 13.41 13.12
C LEU A 192 -3.56 13.12 12.68
N ALA A 193 -4.20 12.08 13.25
CA ALA A 193 -5.59 11.74 12.97
C ALA A 193 -6.54 12.88 13.38
N LYS A 194 -6.39 13.43 14.59
CA LYS A 194 -7.18 14.58 15.06
C LYS A 194 -7.01 15.80 14.16
N ALA A 195 -5.77 16.15 13.80
CA ALA A 195 -5.50 17.28 12.93
C ALA A 195 -6.13 17.07 11.54
N ALA A 196 -5.99 15.86 10.98
CA ALA A 196 -6.63 15.52 9.71
C ALA A 196 -8.16 15.72 9.78
N THR A 197 -8.83 15.16 10.80
CA THR A 197 -10.28 15.33 10.98
C THR A 197 -10.69 16.80 11.09
N LEU A 198 -9.97 17.60 11.88
CA LEU A 198 -10.27 19.04 12.05
C LEU A 198 -10.08 19.85 10.76
N THR A 199 -9.28 19.35 9.83
CA THR A 199 -9.04 19.97 8.52
C THR A 199 -9.88 19.34 7.40
N GLY A 200 -10.89 18.53 7.74
CA GLY A 200 -11.80 17.93 6.76
C GLY A 200 -11.17 16.82 5.92
N THR A 201 -10.16 16.12 6.44
CA THR A 201 -9.49 15.01 5.76
C THR A 201 -9.21 13.86 6.75
N SER A 202 -8.48 12.84 6.32
CA SER A 202 -8.07 11.71 7.16
C SER A 202 -6.60 11.32 6.90
N LEU A 203 -6.04 10.49 7.79
CA LEU A 203 -4.71 9.93 7.54
C LEU A 203 -4.73 9.08 6.25
N ALA A 204 -5.78 8.27 6.05
CA ALA A 204 -5.93 7.47 4.84
C ALA A 204 -6.03 8.32 3.56
N ALA A 205 -6.76 9.44 3.59
CA ALA A 205 -6.88 10.37 2.47
C ALA A 205 -5.51 10.91 2.03
N LYS A 206 -4.67 11.31 2.99
CA LYS A 206 -3.30 11.77 2.72
C LYS A 206 -2.44 10.65 2.11
N VAL A 207 -2.51 9.45 2.67
CA VAL A 207 -1.74 8.30 2.18
C VAL A 207 -2.16 7.93 0.76
N VAL A 208 -3.45 7.77 0.49
CA VAL A 208 -3.92 7.36 -0.85
C VAL A 208 -3.65 8.43 -1.91
N ALA A 209 -3.66 9.72 -1.55
CA ALA A 209 -3.26 10.80 -2.45
C ALA A 209 -1.77 10.70 -2.86
N GLU A 210 -0.88 10.27 -1.97
CA GLU A 210 0.52 10.00 -2.32
C GLU A 210 0.66 8.69 -3.13
N ASP A 211 -0.12 7.66 -2.81
CA ASP A 211 -0.18 6.41 -3.58
C ASP A 211 -0.64 6.62 -5.03
N LEU A 212 -1.62 7.49 -5.26
CA LEU A 212 -2.10 7.85 -6.60
C LEU A 212 -1.03 8.59 -7.41
N ARG A 213 -0.29 9.52 -6.79
CA ARG A 213 0.84 10.18 -7.45
C ARG A 213 1.94 9.19 -7.80
N ALA A 214 2.28 8.28 -6.89
CA ALA A 214 3.27 7.23 -7.16
C ALA A 214 2.82 6.29 -8.28
N LEU A 215 1.53 5.95 -8.34
CA LEU A 215 0.96 5.18 -9.46
C LEU A 215 1.15 5.93 -10.79
N ASN A 216 0.88 7.22 -10.83
CA ASN A 216 1.06 8.02 -12.04
C ASN A 216 2.54 8.13 -12.46
N VAL A 217 3.46 8.26 -11.50
CA VAL A 217 4.91 8.15 -11.77
C VAL A 217 5.25 6.80 -12.40
N LEU A 218 4.73 5.68 -11.86
CA LEU A 218 4.99 4.36 -12.41
C LEU A 218 4.41 4.20 -13.82
N LEU A 219 3.20 4.71 -14.07
CA LEU A 219 2.56 4.66 -15.38
C LEU A 219 3.28 5.49 -16.44
N ALA A 220 3.90 6.61 -16.06
CA ALA A 220 4.67 7.48 -16.93
C ALA A 220 6.14 7.02 -17.12
N THR A 221 6.56 5.96 -16.42
CA THR A 221 7.93 5.49 -16.42
C THR A 221 8.29 4.79 -17.73
N GLU A 222 9.36 5.24 -18.40
CA GLU A 222 9.82 4.67 -19.68
C GLU A 222 10.02 3.16 -19.61
N GLY A 223 9.46 2.42 -20.58
CA GLY A 223 9.57 0.97 -20.66
C GLY A 223 8.57 0.20 -19.78
N VAL A 224 7.69 0.89 -19.03
CA VAL A 224 6.53 0.27 -18.37
C VAL A 224 5.36 0.21 -19.35
N ASP A 225 4.67 -0.93 -19.40
CA ASP A 225 3.37 -1.02 -20.05
C ASP A 225 2.27 -0.58 -19.07
N PRO A 226 1.57 0.55 -19.30
CA PRO A 226 0.56 1.06 -18.38
C PRO A 226 -0.66 0.13 -18.25
N ASN A 227 -0.85 -0.81 -19.17
CA ASN A 227 -1.94 -1.80 -19.12
C ASN A 227 -1.55 -3.07 -18.37
N ARG A 228 -0.29 -3.18 -17.90
CA ARG A 228 0.25 -4.36 -17.21
C ARG A 228 0.82 -3.99 -15.84
N VAL A 229 0.11 -3.11 -15.13
CA VAL A 229 0.48 -2.64 -13.78
C VAL A 229 -0.37 -3.32 -12.71
N ALA A 230 0.28 -3.89 -11.70
CA ALA A 230 -0.37 -4.36 -10.48
C ALA A 230 0.01 -3.48 -9.27
N ALA A 231 -0.83 -3.50 -8.24
CA ALA A 231 -0.51 -2.96 -6.92
C ALA A 231 -0.39 -4.10 -5.91
N ALA A 232 0.63 -4.09 -5.07
CA ALA A 232 0.86 -5.15 -4.09
C ALA A 232 1.32 -4.58 -2.74
N GLY A 233 0.88 -5.20 -1.64
CA GLY A 233 1.25 -4.75 -0.31
C GLY A 233 0.89 -5.76 0.80
N PHE A 234 1.67 -5.68 1.88
CA PHE A 234 1.51 -6.48 3.10
C PHE A 234 1.05 -5.61 4.26
N SER A 235 0.16 -6.11 5.12
CA SER A 235 -0.33 -5.42 6.33
C SER A 235 -0.86 -4.03 5.97
N GLY A 236 -0.39 -2.95 6.60
CA GLY A 236 -0.75 -1.57 6.22
C GLY A 236 -0.50 -1.24 4.73
N GLY A 237 0.42 -1.94 4.05
CA GLY A 237 0.60 -1.86 2.60
C GLY A 237 -0.55 -2.50 1.83
N GLY A 238 -1.14 -3.57 2.34
CA GLY A 238 -2.38 -4.14 1.82
C GLY A 238 -3.57 -3.18 1.96
N ALA A 239 -3.66 -2.45 3.08
CA ALA A 239 -4.70 -1.43 3.28
C ALA A 239 -4.58 -0.31 2.25
N ARG A 240 -3.34 0.10 1.95
CA ARG A 240 -3.02 1.05 0.88
C ARG A 240 -3.42 0.53 -0.49
N VAL A 241 -3.18 -0.76 -0.79
CA VAL A 241 -3.65 -1.38 -2.04
C VAL A 241 -5.18 -1.31 -2.15
N ALA A 242 -5.91 -1.65 -1.09
CA ALA A 242 -7.37 -1.58 -1.08
C ALA A 242 -7.88 -0.15 -1.36
N HIS A 243 -7.35 0.85 -0.67
CA HIS A 243 -7.68 2.26 -0.91
C HIS A 243 -7.33 2.71 -2.34
N LEU A 244 -6.14 2.35 -2.85
CA LEU A 244 -5.74 2.69 -4.21
C LEU A 244 -6.71 2.10 -5.25
N LEU A 245 -7.11 0.84 -5.07
CA LEU A 245 -8.04 0.17 -5.99
C LEU A 245 -9.45 0.76 -5.93
N ALA A 246 -9.87 1.30 -4.78
CA ALA A 246 -11.11 2.06 -4.64
C ALA A 246 -11.00 3.44 -5.32
N CYS A 247 -9.86 4.12 -5.23
CA CYS A 247 -9.67 5.44 -5.80
C CYS A 247 -9.20 5.46 -7.27
N SER A 248 -8.76 4.31 -7.82
CA SER A 248 -8.25 4.22 -9.18
C SER A 248 -8.61 2.90 -9.88
N THR A 249 -8.98 3.01 -11.15
CA THR A 249 -9.20 1.89 -12.07
C THR A 249 -7.95 1.52 -12.86
N ARG A 250 -6.86 2.28 -12.73
CA ARG A 250 -5.64 2.13 -13.54
C ARG A 250 -4.83 0.86 -13.25
N PRO A 251 -4.68 0.39 -12.00
CA PRO A 251 -4.06 -0.91 -11.76
C PRO A 251 -4.94 -2.03 -12.32
N ARG A 252 -4.32 -2.94 -13.08
CA ARG A 252 -4.97 -4.12 -13.67
C ARG A 252 -5.27 -5.20 -12.64
N ALA A 253 -4.42 -5.35 -11.63
CA ALA A 253 -4.56 -6.37 -10.59
C ALA A 253 -4.09 -5.87 -9.23
N GLY A 254 -4.59 -6.49 -8.15
CA GLY A 254 -4.25 -6.17 -6.76
C GLY A 254 -3.79 -7.39 -5.96
N VAL A 255 -2.81 -7.23 -5.08
CA VAL A 255 -2.43 -8.22 -4.06
C VAL A 255 -2.49 -7.59 -2.67
N ILE A 256 -3.33 -8.16 -1.81
CA ILE A 256 -3.48 -7.74 -0.41
C ILE A 256 -3.04 -8.91 0.48
N THR A 257 -1.98 -8.71 1.26
CA THR A 257 -1.41 -9.75 2.12
C THR A 257 -1.60 -9.39 3.59
N ALA A 258 -2.18 -10.31 4.38
CA ALA A 258 -2.33 -10.24 5.84
C ALA A 258 -2.85 -8.88 6.35
N MET A 259 -3.94 -8.40 5.75
CA MET A 259 -4.60 -7.15 6.12
C MET A 259 -6.12 -7.28 6.25
N MET A 260 -6.71 -8.29 5.61
CA MET A 260 -8.17 -8.34 5.43
C MET A 260 -8.87 -8.90 6.67
N SER A 261 -9.75 -8.11 7.26
CA SER A 261 -10.69 -8.47 8.33
C SER A 261 -11.95 -7.59 8.23
N THR A 262 -12.83 -7.59 9.23
CA THR A 262 -14.01 -6.72 9.29
C THR A 262 -13.83 -5.60 10.31
N PHE A 263 -14.53 -4.48 10.16
CA PHE A 263 -14.53 -3.43 11.19
C PHE A 263 -15.10 -3.91 12.53
N ALA A 264 -16.03 -4.87 12.49
CA ALA A 264 -16.56 -5.50 13.70
C ALA A 264 -15.45 -6.25 14.47
N ASP A 265 -14.61 -7.02 13.77
CA ASP A 265 -13.45 -7.69 14.35
C ASP A 265 -12.41 -6.69 14.88
N VAL A 266 -12.18 -5.59 14.15
CA VAL A 266 -11.28 -4.52 14.62
C VAL A 266 -11.81 -3.89 15.92
N ALA A 267 -13.11 -3.62 15.98
CA ALA A 267 -13.77 -3.05 17.16
C ALA A 267 -13.77 -4.01 18.35
N ASP A 268 -13.69 -5.32 18.12
CA ASP A 268 -13.61 -6.37 19.14
C ASP A 268 -12.18 -6.54 19.69
N GLY A 269 -11.62 -5.46 20.21
CA GLY A 269 -10.37 -5.48 20.97
C GLY A 269 -9.07 -5.40 20.15
N LYS A 270 -9.13 -5.04 18.86
CA LYS A 270 -7.93 -4.82 18.01
C LYS A 270 -7.66 -3.36 17.68
N ALA A 271 -8.60 -2.46 18.01
CA ALA A 271 -8.54 -1.06 17.65
C ALA A 271 -7.28 -0.33 18.17
N ASP A 272 -6.84 -0.60 19.40
CA ASP A 272 -5.69 0.08 20.03
C ASP A 272 -4.36 -0.16 19.30
N ASP A 273 -4.23 -1.29 18.61
CA ASP A 273 -3.03 -1.65 17.83
C ASP A 273 -3.22 -1.44 16.32
N THR A 274 -4.39 -0.96 15.91
CA THR A 274 -4.72 -0.70 14.51
C THR A 274 -4.51 0.78 14.18
N THR A 275 -3.74 1.04 13.12
CA THR A 275 -3.43 2.40 12.67
C THR A 275 -4.68 3.20 12.26
N TRP A 276 -4.64 4.52 12.45
CA TRP A 276 -5.66 5.44 11.92
C TRP A 276 -5.80 5.43 10.40
N LEU A 277 -4.80 4.94 9.66
CA LEU A 277 -4.94 4.62 8.24
C LEU A 277 -6.05 3.58 8.02
N MET A 278 -6.22 2.65 8.96
CA MET A 278 -7.17 1.55 8.86
C MET A 278 -8.50 1.79 9.60
N ILE A 279 -8.60 2.83 10.43
CA ILE A 279 -9.82 3.22 11.15
C ILE A 279 -10.20 4.65 10.72
N THR A 280 -10.47 4.83 9.43
CA THR A 280 -10.82 6.15 8.89
C THR A 280 -12.22 6.56 9.36
N PRO A 281 -12.38 7.70 10.06
CA PRO A 281 -13.70 8.19 10.45
C PRO A 281 -14.64 8.31 9.25
N GLY A 282 -15.88 7.83 9.41
CA GLY A 282 -16.89 7.80 8.34
C GLY A 282 -16.86 6.55 7.46
N LEU A 283 -15.72 5.85 7.37
CA LEU A 283 -15.62 4.66 6.51
C LEU A 283 -16.47 3.48 6.99
N PRO A 284 -16.48 3.12 8.30
CA PRO A 284 -17.38 2.09 8.82
C PRO A 284 -18.87 2.41 8.69
N ALA A 285 -19.24 3.66 8.41
CA ALA A 285 -20.64 4.06 8.23
C ALA A 285 -21.17 3.73 6.83
N VAL A 286 -20.28 3.52 5.85
CA VAL A 286 -20.67 3.30 4.45
C VAL A 286 -20.25 1.94 3.91
N CYS A 287 -19.26 1.28 4.51
CA CYS A 287 -18.73 0.01 4.02
C CYS A 287 -17.90 -0.74 5.08
N ASP A 288 -17.44 -1.94 4.74
CA ASP A 288 -16.40 -2.68 5.47
C ASP A 288 -15.09 -2.81 4.63
N TRP A 289 -13.98 -3.28 5.21
CA TRP A 289 -12.71 -3.52 4.51
C TRP A 289 -12.86 -4.41 3.25
N PRO A 290 -13.62 -5.52 3.29
CA PRO A 290 -13.99 -6.31 2.12
C PRO A 290 -14.62 -5.49 1.00
N ASP A 291 -15.47 -4.53 1.34
CA ASP A 291 -16.13 -3.67 0.36
C ASP A 291 -15.13 -2.70 -0.27
N VAL A 292 -14.23 -2.09 0.52
CA VAL A 292 -13.16 -1.22 0.00
C VAL A 292 -12.32 -1.99 -1.03
N ALA A 293 -11.85 -3.19 -0.70
CA ALA A 293 -11.09 -4.02 -1.63
C ALA A 293 -11.93 -4.50 -2.82
N ALA A 294 -13.21 -4.81 -2.60
CA ALA A 294 -14.13 -5.23 -3.66
C ALA A 294 -14.53 -4.10 -4.63
N CYS A 295 -14.18 -2.83 -4.37
CA CYS A 295 -14.23 -1.80 -5.40
C CYS A 295 -13.36 -2.17 -6.62
N ALA A 296 -12.39 -3.09 -6.46
CA ALA A 296 -11.63 -3.64 -7.56
C ALA A 296 -12.44 -4.49 -8.54
N ALA A 297 -13.53 -5.13 -8.10
CA ALA A 297 -14.31 -6.06 -8.92
C ALA A 297 -14.79 -5.41 -10.24
N PRO A 298 -14.76 -6.15 -11.37
CA PRO A 298 -14.31 -7.54 -11.52
C PRO A 298 -12.81 -7.67 -11.82
N ARG A 299 -11.96 -6.68 -11.54
CA ARG A 299 -10.51 -6.82 -11.82
C ARG A 299 -9.87 -7.88 -10.93
N PRO A 300 -8.84 -8.61 -11.41
CA PRO A 300 -8.15 -9.61 -10.63
C PRO A 300 -7.71 -9.11 -9.25
N LEU A 301 -8.04 -9.85 -8.20
CA LEU A 301 -7.62 -9.58 -6.83
C LEU A 301 -7.16 -10.87 -6.13
N LEU A 302 -5.95 -10.83 -5.57
CA LEU A 302 -5.44 -11.84 -4.64
C LEU A 302 -5.50 -11.32 -3.21
N VAL A 303 -6.11 -12.11 -2.31
CA VAL A 303 -6.07 -11.87 -0.86
C VAL A 303 -5.42 -13.06 -0.15
N GLN A 304 -4.30 -12.81 0.52
CA GLN A 304 -3.60 -13.82 1.31
C GLN A 304 -3.85 -13.57 2.80
N PHE A 305 -4.38 -14.58 3.49
CA PHE A 305 -4.65 -14.57 4.92
C PHE A 305 -3.55 -15.31 5.69
N ALA A 306 -3.21 -14.82 6.88
CA ALA A 306 -2.34 -15.50 7.83
C ALA A 306 -3.20 -16.00 9.00
N ARG A 307 -3.32 -17.33 9.14
CA ARG A 307 -4.31 -17.97 10.02
C ARG A 307 -4.13 -17.61 11.49
N ASP A 308 -2.89 -17.46 11.94
CA ASP A 308 -2.53 -17.24 13.34
C ASP A 308 -2.10 -15.78 13.59
N ASP A 309 -2.51 -14.86 12.71
CA ASP A 309 -2.23 -13.44 12.84
C ASP A 309 -2.95 -12.86 14.06
N SER A 310 -2.20 -12.26 14.99
CA SER A 310 -2.76 -11.68 16.21
C SER A 310 -3.45 -10.34 16.01
N HIS A 311 -3.23 -9.66 14.87
CA HIS A 311 -3.83 -8.35 14.58
C HIS A 311 -5.33 -8.44 14.29
N PHE A 312 -5.81 -9.59 13.81
CA PHE A 312 -7.23 -9.83 13.50
C PHE A 312 -7.70 -11.14 14.12
N GLY A 313 -8.99 -11.25 14.41
CA GLY A 313 -9.60 -12.50 14.81
C GLY A 313 -9.82 -13.41 13.61
N LEU A 314 -9.71 -14.73 13.84
CA LEU A 314 -9.96 -15.73 12.79
C LEU A 314 -11.37 -15.60 12.18
N ARG A 315 -12.38 -15.29 13.01
CA ARG A 315 -13.76 -15.06 12.54
C ARG A 315 -13.84 -13.83 11.64
N GLY A 316 -13.23 -12.71 12.04
CA GLY A 316 -13.17 -11.51 11.19
C GLY A 316 -12.55 -11.77 9.83
N MET A 317 -11.45 -12.53 9.79
CA MET A 317 -10.83 -12.95 8.53
C MET A 317 -11.77 -13.82 7.67
N GLN A 318 -12.45 -14.81 8.26
CA GLN A 318 -13.39 -15.67 7.54
C GLN A 318 -14.64 -14.92 7.03
N ASP A 319 -15.17 -14.00 7.84
CA ASP A 319 -16.28 -13.14 7.47
C ASP A 319 -15.89 -12.21 6.31
N SER A 320 -14.66 -11.68 6.36
CA SER A 320 -14.10 -10.82 5.33
C SER A 320 -13.94 -11.55 3.98
N GLU A 321 -13.46 -12.80 4.00
CA GLU A 321 -13.38 -13.66 2.82
C GLU A 321 -14.77 -13.92 2.24
N SER A 322 -15.74 -14.21 3.10
CA SER A 322 -17.12 -14.48 2.68
C SER A 322 -17.76 -13.26 2.01
N LEU A 323 -17.52 -12.06 2.54
CA LEU A 323 -17.97 -10.79 1.95
C LEU A 323 -17.31 -10.53 0.59
N LEU A 324 -16.00 -10.74 0.47
CA LEU A 324 -15.26 -10.61 -0.79
C LEU A 324 -15.79 -11.58 -1.86
N ARG A 325 -15.99 -12.85 -1.51
CA ARG A 325 -16.53 -13.87 -2.44
C ARG A 325 -17.91 -13.47 -2.97
N ARG A 326 -18.79 -12.94 -2.12
CA ARG A 326 -20.10 -12.42 -2.55
C ARG A 326 -19.96 -11.23 -3.50
N ALA A 327 -19.01 -10.33 -3.25
CA ALA A 327 -18.82 -9.15 -4.09
C ALA A 327 -18.19 -9.47 -5.46
N TYR A 328 -17.44 -10.57 -5.55
CA TYR A 328 -16.83 -11.09 -6.78
C TYR A 328 -17.64 -12.20 -7.45
N ASP A 329 -18.85 -12.49 -6.96
CA ASP A 329 -19.64 -13.62 -7.42
C ASP A 329 -19.81 -13.61 -8.94
N GLY A 330 -19.61 -14.78 -9.56
CA GLY A 330 -19.65 -14.97 -11.02
C GLY A 330 -18.48 -14.39 -11.83
N SER A 331 -17.53 -13.66 -11.24
CA SER A 331 -16.40 -13.05 -12.00
C SER A 331 -15.28 -14.03 -12.33
N GLY A 332 -14.95 -14.96 -11.41
CA GLY A 332 -13.75 -15.79 -11.51
C GLY A 332 -12.43 -15.05 -11.19
N GLU A 333 -12.51 -13.78 -10.77
CA GLU A 333 -11.35 -12.86 -10.69
C GLU A 333 -10.82 -12.67 -9.26
N LEU A 334 -11.43 -13.33 -8.27
CA LEU A 334 -10.96 -13.35 -6.89
C LEU A 334 -10.21 -14.65 -6.60
N THR A 335 -8.97 -14.51 -6.13
CA THR A 335 -8.20 -15.60 -5.52
C THR A 335 -8.02 -15.30 -4.03
N THR A 336 -8.31 -16.27 -3.16
CA THR A 336 -7.97 -16.20 -1.74
C THR A 336 -7.08 -17.36 -1.35
N GLN A 337 -6.11 -17.11 -0.49
CA GLN A 337 -5.15 -18.12 -0.01
C GLN A 337 -5.00 -17.99 1.50
N TRP A 338 -4.89 -19.12 2.19
CA TRP A 338 -4.69 -19.18 3.64
C TRP A 338 -3.36 -19.84 3.97
N PHE A 339 -2.50 -19.10 4.66
CA PHE A 339 -1.19 -19.57 5.12
C PHE A 339 -1.23 -19.79 6.63
N ALA A 340 -0.51 -20.81 7.12
CA ALA A 340 -0.29 -21.00 8.55
C ALA A 340 0.73 -19.98 9.07
N GLY A 341 0.67 -19.67 10.36
CA GLY A 341 1.58 -18.73 11.01
C GLY A 341 0.97 -17.35 11.25
N GLY A 342 1.74 -16.52 11.97
CA GLY A 342 1.35 -15.18 12.38
C GLY A 342 1.56 -14.11 11.30
N HIS A 343 1.54 -12.84 11.72
CA HIS A 343 1.61 -11.65 10.85
C HIS A 343 2.91 -11.56 10.02
N ARG A 344 2.94 -12.19 8.84
CA ARG A 344 4.12 -12.28 7.96
C ARG A 344 3.72 -12.29 6.49
N PHE A 345 4.66 -11.88 5.65
CA PHE A 345 4.67 -12.11 4.22
C PHE A 345 5.83 -13.06 3.90
N SER A 346 5.60 -14.36 4.11
CA SER A 346 6.66 -15.38 3.98
C SER A 346 7.21 -15.47 2.56
N ALA A 347 8.34 -16.16 2.38
CA ALA A 347 8.92 -16.42 1.06
C ALA A 347 7.91 -17.10 0.11
N ASP A 348 7.15 -18.08 0.60
CA ASP A 348 6.13 -18.78 -0.17
C ASP A 348 4.98 -17.84 -0.58
N MET A 349 4.51 -17.01 0.35
CA MET A 349 3.49 -16.00 0.04
C MET A 349 3.97 -15.02 -1.02
N GLN A 350 5.22 -14.56 -0.93
CA GLN A 350 5.86 -13.65 -1.89
C GLN A 350 5.98 -14.29 -3.28
N ALA A 351 6.39 -15.56 -3.35
CA ALA A 351 6.49 -16.31 -4.60
C ALA A 351 5.10 -16.48 -5.26
N GLU A 352 4.11 -16.92 -4.48
CA GLU A 352 2.71 -17.05 -4.93
C GLU A 352 2.15 -15.72 -5.44
N ALA A 353 2.42 -14.62 -4.73
CA ALA A 353 1.99 -13.29 -5.15
C ALA A 353 2.65 -12.87 -6.48
N ALA A 354 3.96 -13.06 -6.63
CA ALA A 354 4.67 -12.73 -7.86
C ALA A 354 4.17 -13.56 -9.06
N ASP A 355 3.94 -14.86 -8.84
CA ASP A 355 3.45 -15.77 -9.85
C ASP A 355 2.01 -15.46 -10.25
N TRP A 356 1.15 -15.17 -9.28
CA TRP A 356 -0.22 -14.75 -9.51
C TRP A 356 -0.29 -13.43 -10.28
N ILE A 357 0.52 -12.42 -9.91
CA ILE A 357 0.59 -11.15 -10.65
C ILE A 357 0.99 -11.45 -12.09
N ARG A 358 2.02 -12.28 -12.31
CA ARG A 358 2.53 -12.60 -13.65
C ARG A 358 1.43 -13.16 -14.55
N ARG A 359 0.56 -14.04 -14.04
CA ARG A 359 -0.57 -14.60 -14.80
C ARG A 359 -1.62 -13.55 -15.13
N ASN A 360 -1.89 -12.61 -14.22
CA ASN A 360 -2.98 -11.64 -14.34
C ASN A 360 -2.62 -10.33 -15.05
N VAL A 361 -1.32 -10.03 -15.24
CA VAL A 361 -0.84 -8.88 -16.02
C VAL A 361 -0.19 -9.28 -17.35
N GLN A 362 -0.50 -10.46 -17.88
CA GLN A 362 -0.11 -10.82 -19.24
C GLN A 362 -0.71 -9.84 -20.27
N PRO A 363 -0.04 -9.62 -21.42
CA PRO A 363 -0.66 -8.92 -22.52
C PRO A 363 -2.01 -9.55 -22.86
N ILE A 364 -3.00 -8.74 -23.19
CA ILE A 364 -4.22 -9.26 -23.79
C ILE A 364 -3.81 -9.78 -25.17
N THR A 365 -3.66 -11.10 -25.29
CA THR A 365 -3.59 -11.73 -26.60
C THR A 365 -4.98 -11.56 -27.20
N LEU A 366 -5.18 -10.56 -28.06
CA LEU A 366 -6.33 -10.55 -28.94
C LEU A 366 -6.20 -11.81 -29.78
N ASP A 367 -6.97 -12.84 -29.44
CA ASP A 367 -7.06 -14.01 -30.29
C ASP A 367 -7.60 -13.50 -31.63
N ARG A 368 -6.72 -13.52 -32.64
CA ARG A 368 -7.10 -13.21 -34.02
C ARG A 368 -7.77 -14.45 -34.58
N THR A 369 -9.02 -14.65 -34.18
CA THR A 369 -9.90 -15.72 -34.62
C THR A 369 -11.32 -15.23 -34.32
N LEU A 370 -12.24 -15.07 -35.27
CA LEU A 370 -12.25 -15.11 -36.73
C LEU A 370 -13.47 -14.25 -37.12
#